data_AF-A0A536RFP8-F1
#
_entry.id   AF-A0A536RFP8-F1
#
_cell.length_a   1.000
_cell.length_b   1.000
_cell.length_c   1.000
_cell.angle_alpha   90.00
_cell.angle_beta   90.00
_cell.angle_gamma   90.00
#
_symmetry.space_group_name_H-M   'P 1'
#
loop_
_entity.id
_entity.type
_entity.pdbx_description
1 polymer ?
#
loop_
_entity_poly.entity_id
_entity_poly.type
_entity_poly.pdbx_seq_one_letter_code
_entity_poly.pdbx_strand_id
1 'polypeptide(L)'
;MAIRSELAGFTGAQARRALQGLPRCDYDVVIKPLRYRWAPHLAARCEFEERRIVLQVPIPFRPFKEPVIYAARRKRGEGMRFAWASETVYFRGKRDVLRFLYCHEWLHWYLYEVLGKGSSAETACDRFALRNFRRPYVTTDDADAALKRRPLRVRSSG
;
A
#
# COMPACT_ATOMS: atom_id res chain seq x y z
N MET A 1 -3.06 -6.77 -17.58
CA MET A 1 -2.58 -7.22 -16.25
C MET A 1 -2.29 -8.71 -16.21
N ALA A 2 -1.05 -9.10 -16.48
CA ALA A 2 -0.52 -10.37 -16.02
C ALA A 2 -0.10 -10.26 -14.54
N ILE A 3 -0.23 -11.35 -13.78
CA ILE A 3 0.32 -11.46 -12.42
C ILE A 3 1.34 -12.59 -12.42
N ARG A 4 2.59 -12.27 -12.11
CA ARG A 4 3.72 -13.20 -12.11
C ARG A 4 4.41 -13.19 -10.75
N SER A 5 5.00 -14.31 -10.36
CA SER A 5 5.78 -14.40 -9.13
C SER A 5 7.13 -15.03 -9.41
N GLU A 6 8.17 -14.40 -8.88
CA GLU A 6 9.56 -14.85 -8.88
C GLU A 6 9.96 -15.43 -7.51
N LEU A 7 8.99 -15.64 -6.62
CA LEU A 7 9.23 -16.23 -5.30
C LEU A 7 9.30 -17.75 -5.40
N ALA A 8 10.40 -18.33 -4.92
CA ALA A 8 10.53 -19.77 -4.80
C ALA A 8 9.37 -20.36 -3.96
N GLY A 9 8.68 -21.37 -4.52
CA GLY A 9 7.54 -22.03 -3.86
C GLY A 9 6.25 -21.21 -3.77
N PHE A 10 6.16 -20.05 -4.44
CA PHE A 10 4.93 -19.25 -4.50
C PHE A 10 4.56 -18.93 -5.94
N THR A 11 3.55 -19.64 -6.44
CA THR A 11 3.14 -19.64 -7.85
C THR A 11 2.33 -18.40 -8.24
N GLY A 12 2.26 -18.11 -9.54
CA GLY A 12 1.36 -17.08 -10.07
C GLY A 12 -0.13 -17.32 -9.75
N ALA A 13 -0.56 -18.58 -9.58
CA ALA A 13 -1.92 -18.89 -9.16
C ALA A 13 -2.17 -18.49 -7.68
N GLN A 14 -1.20 -18.74 -6.79
CA GLN A 14 -1.26 -18.27 -5.40
C GLN A 14 -1.22 -16.74 -5.33
N ALA A 15 -0.41 -16.09 -6.16
CA ALA A 15 -0.37 -14.64 -6.30
C ALA A 15 -1.74 -14.05 -6.70
N ARG A 16 -2.36 -14.61 -7.75
CA ARG A 16 -3.71 -14.21 -8.20
C ARG A 16 -4.75 -14.37 -7.09
N ARG A 17 -4.72 -15.49 -6.35
CA ARG A 17 -5.60 -15.71 -5.18
C ARG A 17 -5.35 -14.70 -4.06
N ALA A 18 -4.08 -14.36 -3.79
CA ALA A 18 -3.75 -13.39 -2.75
C ALA A 18 -4.32 -11.98 -3.06
N LEU A 19 -4.31 -11.59 -4.33
CA LEU A 19 -4.79 -10.28 -4.80
C LEU A 19 -6.27 -10.28 -5.23
N GLN A 20 -6.98 -11.41 -5.12
CA GLN A 20 -8.38 -11.51 -5.50
C GLN A 20 -9.24 -10.47 -4.78
N GLY A 21 -10.17 -9.86 -5.51
CA GLY A 21 -11.11 -8.84 -5.00
C GLY A 21 -10.52 -7.44 -4.85
N LEU A 22 -9.23 -7.23 -5.17
CA LEU A 22 -8.66 -5.89 -5.30
C LEU A 22 -9.01 -5.27 -6.65
N PRO A 23 -9.05 -3.94 -6.77
CA PRO A 23 -9.32 -3.27 -8.03
C PRO A 23 -8.26 -3.65 -9.07
N ARG A 24 -8.65 -3.69 -10.34
CA ARG A 24 -7.71 -4.01 -11.42
C ARG A 24 -7.08 -2.73 -11.97
N CYS A 25 -5.90 -2.88 -12.56
CA CYS A 25 -5.24 -1.88 -13.40
C CYS A 25 -4.86 -2.53 -14.73
N ASP A 26 -4.35 -1.74 -15.66
CA ASP A 26 -3.81 -2.23 -16.92
C ASP A 26 -2.32 -2.65 -16.84
N TYR A 27 -1.63 -2.32 -15.74
CA TYR A 27 -0.22 -2.69 -15.50
C TYR A 27 -0.04 -4.19 -15.21
N ASP A 28 1.16 -4.69 -15.47
CA ASP A 28 1.59 -6.02 -15.01
C ASP A 28 1.99 -5.99 -13.53
N VAL A 29 1.69 -7.07 -12.80
CA VAL A 29 2.07 -7.21 -11.39
C VAL A 29 3.14 -8.28 -11.27
N VAL A 30 4.31 -7.89 -10.73
CA VAL A 30 5.44 -8.79 -10.54
C VAL A 30 5.79 -8.88 -9.06
N ILE A 31 5.75 -10.08 -8.51
CA ILE A 31 6.09 -10.34 -7.12
C ILE A 31 7.53 -10.83 -7.01
N LYS A 32 8.36 -10.10 -6.27
CA LYS A 32 9.80 -10.37 -6.11
C LYS A 32 10.17 -10.66 -4.65
N PRO A 33 11.29 -11.36 -4.40
CA PRO A 33 11.83 -11.48 -3.05
C PRO A 33 12.47 -10.17 -2.59
N LEU A 34 12.18 -9.77 -1.36
CA LEU A 34 12.89 -8.73 -0.63
C LEU A 34 13.86 -9.38 0.35
N ARG A 35 15.16 -9.24 0.11
CA ARG A 35 16.18 -9.62 1.10
C ARG A 35 16.35 -8.46 2.08
N TYR A 36 16.44 -8.78 3.36
CA TYR A 36 16.62 -7.78 4.41
C TYR A 36 17.74 -8.19 5.37
N ARG A 37 18.49 -7.20 5.87
CA ARG A 37 19.61 -7.43 6.80
C ARG A 37 19.18 -7.47 8.26
N TRP A 38 18.28 -6.56 8.65
CA TRP A 38 17.92 -6.33 10.06
C TRP A 38 16.52 -6.84 10.38
N ALA A 39 15.51 -6.38 9.64
CA ALA A 39 14.12 -6.74 9.86
C ALA A 39 13.33 -6.75 8.53
N PRO A 40 12.31 -7.62 8.43
CA PRO A 40 11.36 -7.55 7.33
C PRO A 40 10.65 -6.19 7.32
N HIS A 41 10.39 -5.68 6.13
CA HIS A 41 9.70 -4.40 5.92
C HIS A 41 8.93 -4.43 4.59
N LEU A 42 8.04 -3.48 4.41
CA LEU A 42 7.29 -3.27 3.19
C LEU A 42 8.18 -2.60 2.13
N ALA A 43 8.14 -3.14 0.90
CA ALA A 43 8.78 -2.51 -0.25
C ALA A 43 8.03 -2.83 -1.53
N ALA A 44 7.60 -1.80 -2.24
CA ALA A 44 7.01 -1.89 -3.57
C ALA A 44 7.34 -0.65 -4.38
N ARG A 45 7.01 -0.68 -5.67
CA ARG A 45 7.07 0.48 -6.55
C ARG A 45 6.16 0.32 -7.76
N CYS A 46 5.61 1.42 -8.21
CA CYS A 46 4.93 1.57 -9.49
C CYS A 46 5.93 2.09 -10.55
N GLU A 47 6.30 1.21 -11.47
CA GLU A 47 7.16 1.47 -12.64
C GLU A 47 6.26 1.95 -13.79
N PHE A 48 6.05 3.27 -13.89
CA PHE A 48 5.12 3.86 -14.87
C PHE A 48 5.56 3.65 -16.32
N GLU A 49 6.85 3.81 -16.61
CA GLU A 49 7.42 3.64 -17.95
C GLU A 49 7.30 2.18 -18.42
N GLU A 50 7.62 1.22 -17.56
CA GLU A 50 7.52 -0.21 -17.83
C GLU A 50 6.10 -0.78 -17.65
N ARG A 51 5.14 0.07 -17.26
CA ARG A 51 3.74 -0.28 -16.98
C ARG A 51 3.62 -1.47 -16.05
N ARG A 52 4.34 -1.41 -14.93
CA ARG A 52 4.49 -2.53 -13.98
C ARG A 52 4.37 -2.08 -12.53
N ILE A 53 3.69 -2.88 -11.71
CA ILE A 53 3.72 -2.80 -10.25
C ILE A 53 4.60 -3.92 -9.71
N VAL A 54 5.66 -3.57 -8.99
CA VAL A 54 6.56 -4.52 -8.35
C VAL A 54 6.25 -4.59 -6.86
N LEU A 55 5.86 -5.78 -6.40
CA LEU A 55 5.57 -6.06 -4.99
C LEU A 55 6.68 -6.93 -4.42
N GLN A 56 7.40 -6.46 -3.40
CA GLN A 56 8.48 -7.25 -2.80
C GLN A 56 8.04 -7.89 -1.48
N VAL A 57 8.27 -9.19 -1.34
CA VAL A 57 7.91 -9.96 -0.14
C VAL A 57 9.17 -10.28 0.65
N PRO A 58 9.25 -9.95 1.95
CA PRO A 58 10.39 -10.29 2.80
C PRO A 58 10.70 -11.80 2.79
N ILE A 59 11.95 -12.15 2.47
CA ILE A 59 12.46 -13.53 2.49
C ILE A 59 13.71 -13.62 3.39
N PRO A 60 13.77 -14.58 4.34
CA PRO A 60 12.71 -15.51 4.71
C PRO A 60 11.50 -14.78 5.29
N PHE A 61 10.29 -15.28 5.02
CA PHE A 61 9.10 -14.63 5.57
C PHE A 61 8.96 -14.95 7.06
N ARG A 62 8.90 -13.92 7.89
CA ARG A 62 8.50 -14.00 9.30
C ARG A 62 7.42 -12.95 9.55
N PRO A 63 6.34 -13.26 10.29
CA PRO A 63 5.36 -12.24 10.66
C PRO A 63 6.03 -11.06 11.37
N PHE A 64 5.60 -9.84 11.04
CA PHE A 64 6.26 -8.63 11.54
C PHE A 64 5.27 -7.50 11.75
N LYS A 65 5.71 -6.50 12.52
CA LYS A 65 4.97 -5.27 12.76
C LYS A 65 5.70 -4.12 12.06
N GLU A 66 4.96 -3.27 11.38
CA GLU A 66 5.51 -2.06 10.75
C GLU A 66 4.63 -0.85 11.05
N PRO A 67 5.21 0.29 11.50
CA PRO A 67 4.46 1.53 11.63
C PRO A 67 4.15 2.11 10.25
N VAL A 68 2.86 2.27 9.94
CA VAL A 68 2.38 2.89 8.70
C VAL A 68 1.90 4.30 9.00
N ILE A 69 2.44 5.30 8.30
CA ILE A 69 2.10 6.71 8.49
C ILE A 69 0.99 7.12 7.51
N TYR A 70 -0.23 7.27 7.99
CA TYR A 70 -1.41 7.48 7.13
C TYR A 70 -2.02 8.89 7.21
N ALA A 71 -1.52 9.76 8.09
CA ALA A 71 -1.85 11.17 8.08
C ALA A 71 -0.70 12.04 8.59
N ALA A 72 -0.59 13.24 8.04
CA ALA A 72 0.27 14.30 8.55
C ALA A 72 -0.57 15.56 8.70
N ARG A 73 -0.49 16.21 9.86
CA ARG A 73 -1.08 17.52 10.08
C ARG A 73 0.01 18.52 10.38
N ARG A 74 0.11 19.59 9.56
CA ARG A 74 1.00 20.71 9.87
C ARG A 74 0.59 21.35 11.19
N LYS A 75 1.54 21.50 12.11
CA LYS A 75 1.33 22.22 13.38
C LYS A 75 1.32 23.73 13.10
N ARG A 76 0.54 24.47 13.89
CA ARG A 76 0.57 25.94 13.86
C ARG A 76 1.86 26.44 14.54
N GLY A 77 2.46 27.51 14.02
CA GLY A 77 3.68 28.13 14.57
C GLY A 77 4.77 28.38 13.53
N GLU A 78 5.87 29.00 13.95
CA GLU A 78 7.06 29.21 13.12
C GLU A 78 7.78 27.88 12.83
N GLY A 79 8.17 27.70 11.56
CA GLY A 79 8.85 26.49 11.08
C GLY A 79 7.94 25.42 10.48
N MET A 80 8.55 24.50 9.72
CA MET A 80 7.85 23.39 9.07
C MET A 80 7.76 22.18 10.01
N ARG A 81 6.77 22.18 10.90
CA ARG A 81 6.54 21.08 11.88
C ARG A 81 5.26 20.30 11.57
N PHE A 82 5.32 18.98 11.70
CA PHE A 82 4.19 18.08 11.47
C PHE A 82 3.85 17.24 12.70
N ALA A 83 2.57 16.94 12.88
CA ALA A 83 2.05 15.88 13.73
C ALA A 83 1.68 14.70 12.83
N TRP A 84 2.38 13.58 13.00
CA TRP A 84 2.16 12.36 12.22
C TRP A 84 1.17 11.45 12.93
N ALA A 85 0.21 10.90 12.20
CA ALA A 85 -0.63 9.80 12.66
C ALA A 85 -0.12 8.51 12.01
N SER A 86 0.19 7.53 12.85
CA SER A 86 0.64 6.21 12.43
C SER A 86 -0.15 5.11 13.10
N GLU A 87 -0.18 3.94 12.46
CA GLU A 87 -0.71 2.70 13.02
C GLU A 87 0.34 1.61 12.88
N THR A 88 0.61 0.86 13.96
CA THR A 88 1.49 -0.31 13.88
C THR A 88 0.70 -1.51 13.37
N VAL A 89 0.97 -1.90 12.13
CA VAL A 89 0.25 -2.98 11.44
C VAL A 89 1.00 -4.29 11.61
N TYR A 90 0.30 -5.34 12.03
CA TYR A 90 0.85 -6.70 12.09
C TYR A 90 0.57 -7.48 10.80
N PHE A 91 1.63 -7.83 10.05
CA PHE A 91 1.57 -8.61 8.82
C PHE A 91 1.74 -10.10 9.12
N ARG A 92 0.63 -10.86 9.05
CA ARG A 92 0.60 -12.27 9.46
C ARG A 92 1.18 -13.23 8.42
N GLY A 93 1.13 -12.84 7.15
CA GLY A 93 1.48 -13.71 6.03
C GLY A 93 1.78 -12.92 4.76
N LYS A 94 2.30 -13.62 3.75
CA LYS A 94 2.59 -13.04 2.43
C LYS A 94 1.36 -12.37 1.81
N ARG A 95 0.15 -12.91 2.06
CA ARG A 95 -1.11 -12.31 1.58
C ARG A 95 -1.32 -10.90 2.14
N ASP A 96 -1.07 -10.69 3.43
CA ASP A 96 -1.23 -9.35 4.04
C ASP A 96 -0.28 -8.35 3.39
N VAL A 97 1.00 -8.73 3.23
CA VAL A 97 2.02 -7.90 2.57
C VAL A 97 1.62 -7.59 1.13
N LEU A 98 1.30 -8.61 0.33
CA LEU A 98 0.94 -8.44 -1.07
C LEU A 98 -0.26 -7.53 -1.26
N ARG A 99 -1.31 -7.71 -0.46
CA ARG A 99 -2.51 -6.87 -0.58
C ARG A 99 -2.26 -5.44 -0.12
N PHE A 100 -1.46 -5.25 0.91
CA PHE A 100 -1.11 -3.91 1.39
C PHE A 100 -0.31 -3.16 0.34
N LEU A 101 0.79 -3.76 -0.13
CA LEU A 101 1.64 -3.18 -1.16
C LEU A 101 0.86 -2.92 -2.45
N TYR A 102 0.02 -3.87 -2.88
CA TYR A 102 -0.79 -3.68 -4.08
C TYR A 102 -1.78 -2.52 -3.93
N CYS A 103 -2.47 -2.40 -2.79
CA CYS A 103 -3.38 -1.26 -2.59
C CYS A 103 -2.62 0.07 -2.63
N HIS A 104 -1.43 0.12 -2.01
CA HIS A 104 -0.59 1.32 -2.01
C HIS A 104 -0.20 1.71 -3.45
N GLU A 105 0.43 0.81 -4.20
CA GLU A 105 0.88 1.10 -5.57
C GLU A 105 -0.27 1.28 -6.56
N TRP A 106 -1.38 0.57 -6.38
CA TRP A 106 -2.56 0.74 -7.23
C TRP A 106 -3.13 2.16 -7.07
N LEU A 107 -3.08 2.77 -5.87
CA LEU A 107 -3.53 4.15 -5.72
C LEU A 107 -2.56 5.14 -6.41
N HIS A 108 -1.26 4.88 -6.38
CA HIS A 108 -0.28 5.66 -7.16
C HIS A 108 -0.60 5.61 -8.65
N TRP A 109 -0.86 4.41 -9.17
CA TRP A 109 -1.34 4.20 -10.54
C TRP A 109 -2.64 4.95 -10.82
N TYR A 110 -3.65 4.81 -9.95
CA TYR A 110 -4.97 5.43 -10.13
C TYR A 110 -4.88 6.97 -10.16
N LEU A 111 -4.07 7.55 -9.27
CA LEU A 111 -3.83 8.99 -9.25
C LEU A 111 -3.22 9.49 -10.56
N TYR A 112 -2.23 8.77 -11.08
CA TYR A 112 -1.48 9.16 -12.26
C TYR A 112 -2.26 8.90 -13.55
N GLU A 113 -2.63 7.64 -13.79
CA GLU A 113 -3.21 7.19 -15.07
C GLU A 113 -4.69 7.56 -15.20
N VAL A 114 -5.46 7.43 -14.11
CA VAL A 114 -6.92 7.62 -14.18
C VAL A 114 -7.33 9.06 -13.86
N LEU A 115 -6.71 9.67 -12.85
CA LEU A 115 -7.06 11.02 -12.43
C LEU A 115 -6.19 12.12 -13.05
N GLY A 116 -5.12 11.77 -13.79
CA GLY A 116 -4.21 12.74 -14.39
C GLY A 116 -3.50 13.65 -13.37
N LYS A 117 -3.31 13.15 -12.14
CA LYS A 117 -2.65 13.87 -11.03
C LYS A 117 -1.21 13.39 -10.87
N GLY A 118 -0.43 14.10 -10.06
CA GLY A 118 0.85 13.57 -9.60
C GLY A 118 0.68 12.27 -8.80
N SER A 119 1.70 11.41 -8.83
CA SER A 119 1.75 10.16 -8.06
C SER A 119 2.25 10.34 -6.62
N SER A 120 2.63 11.54 -6.18
CA SER A 120 3.32 11.74 -4.89
C SER A 120 2.41 11.86 -3.65
N ALA A 121 1.34 11.05 -3.58
CA ALA A 121 0.37 11.12 -2.49
C ALA A 121 0.53 10.00 -1.43
N GLU A 122 1.78 9.75 -0.99
CA GLU A 122 2.15 8.64 -0.08
C GLU A 122 1.19 8.45 1.10
N THR A 123 0.89 9.52 1.83
CA THR A 123 0.00 9.45 3.00
C THR A 123 -1.44 9.05 2.64
N ALA A 124 -1.90 9.35 1.43
CA ALA A 124 -3.20 8.88 0.95
C ALA A 124 -3.13 7.41 0.51
N CYS A 125 -2.03 7.00 -0.14
CA CYS A 125 -1.76 5.61 -0.53
C CYS A 125 -1.68 4.69 0.68
N ASP A 126 -0.92 5.08 1.71
CA ASP A 126 -0.84 4.37 2.99
C ASP A 126 -2.20 4.28 3.68
N ARG A 127 -2.97 5.37 3.69
CA ARG A 127 -4.31 5.37 4.27
C ARG A 127 -5.26 4.43 3.52
N PHE A 128 -5.21 4.42 2.20
CA PHE A 128 -6.00 3.52 1.37
C PHE A 128 -5.59 2.07 1.62
N ALA A 129 -4.30 1.76 1.59
CA ALA A 129 -3.79 0.42 1.87
C ALA A 129 -4.19 -0.07 3.27
N LEU A 130 -3.95 0.75 4.30
CA LEU A 130 -4.26 0.45 5.70
C LEU A 130 -5.73 0.06 5.92
N ARG A 131 -6.64 0.80 5.30
CA ARG A 131 -8.09 0.56 5.43
C ARG A 131 -8.58 -0.67 4.66
N ASN A 132 -7.88 -1.08 3.60
CA ASN A 132 -8.45 -1.96 2.60
C ASN A 132 -7.74 -3.30 2.43
N PHE A 133 -6.47 -3.45 2.82
CA PHE A 133 -5.68 -4.65 2.48
C PHE A 133 -6.27 -5.97 3.02
N ARG A 134 -7.07 -5.93 4.10
CA ARG A 134 -7.73 -7.12 4.66
C ARG A 134 -9.15 -7.36 4.14
N ARG A 135 -9.77 -6.38 3.49
CA ARG A 135 -11.14 -6.51 2.99
C ARG A 135 -11.20 -7.55 1.87
N PRO A 136 -12.31 -8.28 1.71
CA PRO A 136 -12.47 -9.23 0.61
C PRO A 136 -12.56 -8.52 -0.74
N TYR A 137 -13.25 -7.38 -0.80
CA TYR A 137 -13.44 -6.57 -2.00
C TYR A 137 -13.09 -5.11 -1.75
N VAL A 138 -12.42 -4.50 -2.72
CA VAL A 138 -11.97 -3.10 -2.73
C VAL A 138 -12.27 -2.51 -4.10
N THR A 139 -12.76 -1.27 -4.12
CA THR A 139 -13.28 -0.60 -5.31
C THR A 139 -12.68 0.81 -5.46
N THR A 140 -12.97 1.48 -6.57
CA THR A 140 -12.61 2.89 -6.78
C THR A 140 -13.28 3.82 -5.77
N ASP A 141 -14.46 3.48 -5.26
CA ASP A 141 -15.14 4.28 -4.22
C ASP A 141 -14.32 4.34 -2.93
N ASP A 142 -13.62 3.24 -2.61
CA ASP A 142 -12.73 3.18 -1.45
C ASP A 142 -11.50 4.08 -1.64
N ALA A 143 -11.04 4.23 -2.89
CA ALA A 143 -9.97 5.13 -3.28
C ALA A 143 -10.42 6.58 -3.09
N ASP A 144 -11.58 6.94 -3.62
CA ASP A 144 -12.16 8.28 -3.48
C ASP A 144 -12.38 8.64 -2.00
N ALA A 145 -12.81 7.67 -1.17
CA ALA A 145 -12.93 7.85 0.28
C ALA A 145 -11.58 8.08 0.99
N ALA A 146 -10.48 7.52 0.49
CA ALA A 146 -9.14 7.76 1.02
C ALA A 146 -8.60 9.15 0.64
N LEU A 147 -8.94 9.62 -0.58
CA LEU A 147 -8.58 10.93 -1.11
C LEU A 147 -9.36 12.08 -0.46
N LYS A 148 -10.62 11.85 -0.07
CA LYS A 148 -11.42 12.79 0.71
C LYS A 148 -10.73 13.05 2.07
N ARG A 149 -10.13 14.23 2.24
CA ARG A 149 -9.62 14.71 3.54
C ARG A 149 -10.79 14.83 4.52
N ARG A 150 -11.05 13.80 5.32
CA ARG A 150 -11.88 13.97 6.52
C ARG A 150 -11.10 14.82 7.52
N PRO A 151 -11.69 15.90 8.08
CA PRO A 151 -11.10 16.55 9.23
C PRO A 151 -10.97 15.50 10.33
N LEU A 152 -9.76 15.32 10.86
CA LEU A 152 -9.55 14.56 12.10
C LEU A 152 -10.46 15.20 13.15
N ARG A 153 -11.55 14.53 13.53
CA ARG A 153 -12.26 14.88 14.76
C ARG A 153 -11.26 14.65 15.87
N VAL A 154 -10.71 15.74 16.38
CA VAL A 154 -9.97 15.74 17.64
C VAL A 154 -10.95 15.19 18.66
N ARG A 155 -10.72 13.97 19.15
CA ARG A 155 -11.33 13.56 20.41
C ARG A 155 -10.63 14.43 21.46
N SER A 156 -11.29 15.51 21.84
CA SER A 156 -11.01 16.20 23.09
C SER A 156 -11.36 15.22 24.19
N SER A 157 -10.36 14.52 24.73
CA SER A 157 -10.46 14.02 26.10
C SER A 157 -10.40 15.25 27.00
N GLY A 158 -11.54 15.55 27.63
CA GLY A 158 -11.61 16.50 28.73
C GLY A 158 -10.92 15.98 29.98
#